data_AF-A0A927T0C0-F1
#
_entry.id   AF-A0A927T0C0-F1
#
_cell.length_a   1.000
_cell.length_b   1.000
_cell.length_c   1.000
_cell.angle_alpha   90.00
_cell.angle_beta   90.00
_cell.angle_gamma   90.00
#
_symmetry.space_group_name_H-M   'P 1'
#
loop_
_entity.id
_entity.type
_entity.pdbx_description
1 polymer ?
#
loop_
_entity_poly.entity_id
_entity_poly.type
_entity_poly.pdbx_seq_one_letter_code
_entity_poly.pdbx_strand_id
1 'polypeptide(L)'
;MDYKTKEYYRNEIKLISEDTKISELYIAKKTVEIAESKENKKERHIGYYLISKGREELNDKLGLKSKKKIDEEQRARRYIVSIYLINSLLSMLIAFLIYLGTRSIIGAIISFIVLYIPISEIVIQTINNILNKKEKPSLIPKLDFEYGIPKEYSTFVVIPTIVNSKEKVQELMKKLEVYYLANKSENLYFALLGDCTAGQKEIEKVDDEIIEVGIEEARKLNKKYNSNFENEIPKFNFLYRKRTWNKKEGCYLGWERKRGLLCEFNDFLVNGINKFRTNTIVGGCRPRRPDRKYQIRNNLRLRH
;
A
#
# COMPACT_ATOMS: atom_id res chain seq x y z
N MET A 1 -3.22 -0.77 19.46
CA MET A 1 -3.79 0.31 18.62
C MET A 1 -3.42 1.62 19.28
N ASP A 2 -2.98 2.60 18.51
CA ASP A 2 -2.60 3.91 19.06
C ASP A 2 -3.81 4.70 19.56
N TYR A 3 -3.56 5.76 20.33
CA TYR A 3 -4.62 6.61 20.89
C TYR A 3 -5.55 7.18 19.81
N LYS A 4 -5.00 7.66 18.69
CA LYS A 4 -5.77 8.24 17.58
C LYS A 4 -6.70 7.23 16.91
N THR A 5 -6.29 5.97 16.78
CA THR A 5 -7.16 4.90 16.28
C THR A 5 -8.29 4.59 17.26
N LYS A 6 -7.99 4.54 18.56
CA LYS A 6 -9.02 4.32 19.60
C LYS A 6 -10.05 5.44 19.61
N GLU A 7 -9.59 6.69 19.53
CA GLU A 7 -10.46 7.87 19.43
C GLU A 7 -11.30 7.84 18.16
N TYR A 8 -10.71 7.48 17.02
CA TYR A 8 -11.44 7.33 15.77
C TYR A 8 -12.58 6.31 15.89
N TYR A 9 -12.32 5.14 16.50
CA TYR A 9 -13.36 4.12 16.69
C TYR A 9 -14.45 4.56 17.66
N ARG A 10 -14.10 5.28 18.72
CA ARG A 10 -15.09 5.87 19.65
C ARG A 10 -15.97 6.89 18.94
N ASN A 11 -15.37 7.77 18.14
CA ASN A 11 -16.11 8.76 17.36
C ASN A 11 -17.08 8.11 16.37
N GLU A 12 -16.70 7.01 15.73
CA GLU A 12 -17.61 6.27 14.85
C GLU A 12 -18.80 5.67 15.60
N ILE A 13 -18.58 5.11 16.80
CA ILE A 13 -19.67 4.63 17.65
C ILE A 13 -20.60 5.77 18.06
N LYS A 14 -20.03 6.91 18.46
CA LYS A 14 -20.78 8.12 18.80
C LYS A 14 -21.64 8.60 17.63
N LEU A 15 -21.09 8.65 16.41
CA LEU A 15 -21.85 9.03 15.21
C LEU A 15 -23.04 8.08 14.95
N ILE A 16 -22.84 6.76 15.10
CA ILE A 16 -23.96 5.80 15.01
C ILE A 16 -25.02 6.13 16.08
N SER A 17 -24.59 6.36 17.31
CA SER A 17 -25.48 6.65 18.44
C SER A 17 -26.31 7.92 18.21
N GLU A 18 -25.69 9.00 17.73
CA GLU A 18 -26.35 10.28 17.44
C GLU A 18 -27.41 10.15 16.35
N ASP A 19 -27.10 9.41 15.28
CA ASP A 19 -27.96 9.18 14.11
C ASP A 19 -29.13 8.24 14.42
N THR A 20 -28.95 7.27 15.32
CA THR A 20 -29.88 6.15 15.52
C THR A 20 -30.60 6.18 16.87
N LYS A 21 -30.15 7.03 17.79
CA LYS A 21 -30.59 7.11 19.20
C LYS A 21 -30.38 5.81 19.99
N ILE A 22 -29.56 4.89 19.49
CA ILE A 22 -29.14 3.68 20.19
C ILE A 22 -27.96 4.03 21.12
N SER A 23 -27.89 3.44 22.32
CA SER A 23 -26.78 3.70 23.25
C SER A 23 -25.42 3.26 22.68
N GLU A 24 -24.38 4.09 22.89
CA GLU A 24 -23.01 3.77 22.50
C GLU A 24 -22.53 2.41 23.06
N LEU A 25 -22.90 2.12 24.32
CA LEU A 25 -22.54 0.87 24.98
C LEU A 25 -23.14 -0.35 24.28
N TYR A 26 -24.40 -0.26 23.83
CA TYR A 26 -25.05 -1.34 23.10
C TYR A 26 -24.39 -1.55 21.73
N ILE A 27 -24.08 -0.47 21.01
CA ILE A 27 -23.37 -0.53 19.71
C ILE A 27 -21.99 -1.17 19.89
N ALA A 28 -21.24 -0.78 20.92
CA ALA A 28 -19.93 -1.35 21.24
C ALA A 28 -20.03 -2.86 21.52
N LYS A 29 -20.97 -3.28 22.38
CA LYS A 29 -21.19 -4.69 22.70
C LYS A 29 -21.55 -5.51 21.47
N LYS A 30 -22.49 -5.02 20.64
CA LYS A 30 -22.87 -5.69 19.40
C LYS A 30 -21.73 -5.79 18.40
N THR A 31 -20.90 -4.75 18.29
CA THR A 31 -19.72 -4.78 17.43
C THR A 31 -18.73 -5.87 17.84
N VAL A 32 -18.48 -6.03 19.15
CA VAL A 32 -17.61 -7.08 19.70
C VAL A 32 -18.23 -8.47 19.48
N GLU A 33 -19.51 -8.65 19.78
CA GLU A 33 -20.23 -9.91 19.59
C GLU A 33 -20.16 -10.40 18.13
N ILE A 34 -20.35 -9.51 17.16
CA ILE A 34 -20.21 -9.86 15.74
C ILE A 34 -18.76 -10.26 15.44
N ALA A 35 -17.79 -9.46 15.88
CA ALA A 35 -16.38 -9.73 15.61
C ALA A 35 -15.91 -11.06 16.22
N GLU A 36 -16.36 -11.41 17.43
CA GLU A 36 -16.02 -12.67 18.09
C GLU A 36 -16.66 -13.88 17.39
N SER A 37 -17.84 -13.71 16.79
CA SER A 37 -18.54 -14.79 16.08
C SER A 37 -17.92 -15.20 14.73
N LYS A 38 -16.92 -14.47 14.22
CA LYS A 38 -16.30 -14.75 12.93
C LYS A 38 -15.02 -15.55 13.06
N GLU A 39 -14.80 -16.48 12.13
CA GLU A 39 -13.55 -17.25 12.06
C GLU A 39 -12.46 -16.48 11.30
N ASN A 40 -12.84 -15.71 10.28
CA ASN A 40 -11.90 -14.97 9.45
C ASN A 40 -11.21 -13.87 10.26
N LYS A 41 -9.87 -13.93 10.36
CA LYS A 41 -9.04 -12.96 11.10
C LYS A 41 -9.32 -11.49 10.75
N LYS A 42 -9.68 -11.19 9.49
CA LYS A 42 -10.02 -9.83 9.06
C LYS A 42 -11.34 -9.35 9.66
N GLU A 43 -12.32 -10.24 9.70
CA GLU A 43 -13.66 -9.95 10.20
C GLU A 43 -13.68 -9.96 11.73
N ARG A 44 -12.77 -10.68 12.39
CA ARG A 44 -12.58 -10.63 13.86
C ARG A 44 -12.13 -9.29 14.42
N HIS A 45 -11.75 -8.34 13.58
CA HIS A 45 -11.30 -7.03 14.03
C HIS A 45 -12.48 -6.05 14.11
N ILE A 46 -12.73 -5.44 15.27
CA ILE A 46 -13.83 -4.48 15.46
C ILE A 46 -13.85 -3.33 14.44
N GLY A 47 -12.67 -2.87 14.01
CA GLY A 47 -12.55 -1.83 12.97
C GLY A 47 -13.14 -2.24 11.62
N TYR A 48 -13.27 -3.53 11.32
CA TYR A 48 -13.94 -3.99 10.11
C TYR A 48 -15.42 -3.56 10.07
N TYR A 49 -16.08 -3.61 11.22
CA TYR A 49 -17.48 -3.24 11.41
C TYR A 49 -17.68 -1.74 11.61
N LEU A 50 -16.73 -1.07 12.27
CA LEU A 50 -16.85 0.37 12.51
C LEU A 50 -16.52 1.19 11.26
N ILE A 51 -15.44 0.89 10.54
CA ILE A 51 -14.92 1.80 9.48
C ILE A 51 -14.76 1.15 8.11
N SER A 52 -15.13 -0.13 7.95
CA SER A 52 -14.89 -0.88 6.71
C SER A 52 -16.15 -1.54 6.17
N LYS A 53 -15.99 -2.61 5.38
CA LYS A 53 -17.08 -3.30 4.67
C LYS A 53 -18.09 -3.96 5.61
N GLY A 54 -17.71 -4.32 6.84
CA GLY A 54 -18.61 -4.90 7.82
C GLY A 54 -19.67 -3.95 8.38
N ARG A 55 -19.59 -2.64 8.08
CA ARG A 55 -20.53 -1.64 8.61
C ARG A 55 -21.99 -1.93 8.29
N GLU A 56 -22.27 -2.55 7.14
CA GLU A 56 -23.64 -2.94 6.77
C GLU A 56 -24.17 -4.06 7.67
N GLU A 57 -23.36 -5.10 7.92
CA GLU A 57 -23.73 -6.19 8.83
C GLU A 57 -23.98 -5.68 10.25
N LEU A 58 -23.17 -4.72 10.73
CA LEU A 58 -23.41 -4.07 12.02
C LEU A 58 -24.74 -3.31 12.01
N ASN A 59 -25.01 -2.52 10.96
CA ASN A 59 -26.27 -1.77 10.84
C ASN A 59 -27.49 -2.69 10.83
N ASP A 60 -27.42 -3.81 10.08
CA ASP A 60 -28.50 -4.79 10.00
C ASP A 60 -28.78 -5.42 11.39
N LYS A 61 -27.72 -5.78 12.14
CA LYS A 61 -27.88 -6.31 13.52
C LYS A 61 -28.38 -5.27 14.52
N LEU A 62 -28.17 -3.98 14.25
CA LEU A 62 -28.73 -2.88 15.03
C LEU A 62 -30.18 -2.55 14.63
N GLY A 63 -30.77 -3.27 13.68
CA GLY A 63 -32.13 -3.02 13.19
C GLY A 63 -32.24 -1.76 12.32
N LEU A 64 -31.12 -1.24 11.85
CA LEU A 64 -31.08 -0.06 10.99
C LEU A 64 -31.35 -0.51 9.56
N LYS A 65 -32.27 0.18 8.87
CA LYS A 65 -32.42 -0.01 7.42
C LYS A 65 -31.10 0.37 6.75
N SER A 66 -30.30 -0.63 6.39
CA SER A 66 -29.05 -0.42 5.68
C SER A 66 -29.34 0.35 4.39
N LYS A 67 -28.82 1.59 4.30
CA LYS A 67 -28.63 2.22 2.99
C LYS A 67 -27.57 1.39 2.31
N LYS A 68 -27.99 0.39 1.50
CA LYS A 68 -27.09 -0.41 0.67
C LYS A 68 -26.05 0.52 0.06
N LYS A 69 -24.77 0.32 0.35
CA LYS A 69 -23.73 1.03 -0.37
C LYS A 69 -23.97 0.74 -1.84
N ILE A 70 -24.12 1.81 -2.62
CA ILE A 70 -23.98 1.74 -4.06
C ILE A 70 -22.63 1.07 -4.29
N ASP A 71 -22.65 -0.06 -5.00
CA ASP A 71 -21.49 -0.86 -5.34
C ASP A 71 -20.40 0.01 -5.98
N GLU A 72 -19.12 -0.33 -5.78
CA GLU A 72 -18.01 0.50 -6.27
C GLU A 72 -18.06 0.66 -7.80
N GLU A 73 -18.47 -0.39 -8.52
CA GLU A 73 -18.68 -0.31 -9.98
C GLU A 73 -19.85 0.61 -10.33
N GLN A 74 -20.94 0.56 -9.55
CA GLN A 74 -22.07 1.46 -9.75
C GLN A 74 -21.71 2.93 -9.46
N ARG A 75 -20.85 3.20 -8.47
CA ARG A 75 -20.34 4.55 -8.20
C ARG A 75 -19.47 5.04 -9.35
N ALA A 76 -18.55 4.21 -9.83
CA ALA A 76 -17.69 4.53 -10.97
C ALA A 76 -18.54 4.80 -12.22
N ARG A 77 -19.54 3.96 -12.49
CA ARG A 77 -20.46 4.15 -13.61
C ARG A 77 -21.24 5.45 -13.49
N ARG A 78 -21.79 5.79 -12.32
CA ARG A 78 -22.51 7.06 -12.10
C ARG A 78 -21.59 8.27 -12.28
N TYR A 79 -20.34 8.19 -11.80
CA TYR A 79 -19.34 9.24 -12.00
C TYR A 79 -19.05 9.46 -13.49
N ILE A 80 -18.73 8.40 -14.23
CA ILE A 80 -18.45 8.45 -15.66
C ILE A 80 -19.65 9.00 -16.43
N VAL A 81 -20.86 8.48 -16.17
CA VAL A 81 -22.10 8.94 -16.81
C VAL A 81 -22.36 10.42 -16.48
N SER A 82 -22.14 10.85 -15.23
CA SER A 82 -22.34 12.25 -14.85
C SER A 82 -21.39 13.20 -15.58
N ILE A 83 -20.12 12.81 -15.78
CA ILE A 83 -19.16 13.59 -16.57
C ILE A 83 -19.65 13.72 -18.01
N TYR A 84 -19.98 12.60 -18.66
CA TYR A 84 -20.41 12.62 -20.06
C TYR A 84 -21.71 13.41 -20.25
N LEU A 85 -22.67 13.28 -19.35
CA LEU A 85 -23.93 14.03 -19.41
C LEU A 85 -23.70 15.53 -19.25
N ILE A 86 -22.98 15.95 -18.20
CA ILE A 86 -22.72 17.37 -17.94
C ILE A 86 -21.88 17.98 -19.07
N ASN A 87 -20.85 17.27 -19.53
CA ASN A 87 -19.98 17.73 -20.61
C ASN A 87 -20.77 17.90 -21.93
N SER A 88 -21.63 16.94 -22.26
CA SER A 88 -22.45 16.99 -23.47
C SER A 88 -23.49 18.11 -23.40
N LEU A 89 -24.13 18.31 -22.23
CA LEU A 89 -25.07 19.41 -22.02
C LEU A 89 -24.39 20.78 -22.16
N LEU A 90 -23.21 20.97 -21.56
CA LEU A 90 -22.51 22.25 -21.61
C LEU A 90 -21.97 22.55 -23.02
N SER A 91 -21.43 21.53 -23.69
CA SER A 91 -20.97 21.64 -25.09
C SER A 91 -22.11 21.96 -26.03
N MET A 92 -23.28 21.33 -25.84
CA MET A 92 -24.49 21.58 -26.64
C MET A 92 -25.05 22.98 -26.39
N LEU A 93 -25.02 23.45 -25.13
CA LEU A 93 -25.44 24.80 -24.77
C LEU A 93 -24.57 25.86 -25.47
N ILE A 94 -23.25 25.69 -25.48
CA ILE A 94 -22.35 26.63 -26.15
C ILE A 94 -22.55 26.59 -27.68
N ALA A 95 -22.68 25.40 -28.26
CA ALA A 95 -22.97 25.25 -29.69
C ALA A 95 -24.31 25.91 -30.07
N PHE A 96 -25.33 25.79 -29.22
CA PHE A 96 -26.63 26.44 -29.43
C PHE A 96 -26.54 27.97 -29.35
N LEU A 97 -25.75 28.53 -28.41
CA LEU A 97 -25.50 29.98 -28.34
C LEU A 97 -24.80 30.49 -29.60
N ILE A 98 -23.82 29.75 -30.12
CA ILE A 98 -23.13 30.08 -31.38
C ILE A 98 -24.10 30.02 -32.57
N TYR A 99 -24.99 29.04 -32.59
CA TYR A 99 -26.05 28.96 -33.61
C TYR A 99 -26.98 30.16 -33.56
N LEU A 100 -27.43 30.60 -32.38
CA LEU A 100 -28.31 31.77 -32.26
C LEU A 100 -27.64 33.06 -32.77
N GLY A 101 -26.34 33.23 -32.53
CA GLY A 101 -25.58 34.40 -32.97
C GLY A 101 -25.19 34.40 -34.46
N THR A 102 -24.85 33.24 -35.01
CA THR A 102 -24.33 33.13 -36.39
C THR A 102 -25.35 32.61 -37.41
N ARG A 103 -26.43 31.97 -36.94
CA ARG A 103 -27.39 31.18 -37.74
C ARG A 103 -26.76 30.08 -38.60
N SER A 104 -25.51 29.71 -38.32
CA SER A 104 -24.77 28.67 -39.04
C SER A 104 -24.80 27.35 -38.28
N ILE A 105 -25.45 26.34 -38.87
CA ILE A 105 -25.50 24.98 -38.33
C ILE A 105 -24.09 24.36 -38.34
N ILE A 106 -23.32 24.60 -39.42
CA ILE A 106 -21.96 24.08 -39.57
C ILE A 106 -21.05 24.67 -38.48
N GLY A 107 -21.17 25.97 -38.21
CA GLY A 107 -20.41 26.63 -37.15
C GLY A 107 -20.72 26.04 -35.77
N ALA A 108 -21.99 25.75 -35.48
CA ALA A 108 -22.40 25.11 -34.24
C ALA A 108 -21.81 23.69 -34.10
N ILE A 109 -21.85 22.87 -35.14
CA ILE A 109 -21.29 21.50 -35.13
C ILE A 109 -19.77 21.53 -34.90
N ILE A 110 -19.05 22.38 -35.63
CA ILE A 110 -17.59 22.52 -35.47
C ILE A 110 -17.26 22.96 -34.05
N SER A 111 -18.00 23.94 -33.52
CA SER A 111 -17.79 24.41 -32.15
C SER A 111 -18.02 23.33 -31.10
N PHE A 112 -19.04 22.48 -31.27
CA PHE A 112 -19.30 21.36 -30.37
C PHE A 112 -18.11 20.40 -30.33
N ILE A 113 -17.59 20.00 -31.50
CA ILE A 113 -16.47 19.05 -31.60
C ILE A 113 -15.20 19.64 -31.00
N VAL A 114 -14.86 20.88 -31.36
CA VAL A 114 -13.62 21.53 -30.91
C VAL A 114 -13.65 21.82 -29.41
N LEU A 115 -14.80 22.25 -28.88
CA LEU A 115 -14.92 22.62 -27.47
C LEU A 115 -15.18 21.43 -26.54
N TYR A 116 -15.53 20.26 -27.06
CA TYR A 116 -15.83 19.08 -26.23
C TYR A 116 -14.65 18.71 -25.31
N ILE A 117 -13.42 18.79 -25.81
CA ILE A 117 -12.20 18.47 -25.06
C ILE A 117 -11.94 19.50 -23.95
N PRO A 118 -11.80 20.82 -24.22
CA PRO A 118 -11.54 21.81 -23.16
C PRO A 118 -12.67 21.88 -22.13
N ILE A 119 -13.93 21.67 -22.53
CA ILE A 119 -15.05 21.62 -21.58
C ILE A 119 -14.94 20.39 -20.67
N SER A 120 -14.54 19.23 -21.22
CA SER A 120 -14.39 18.01 -20.42
C SER A 120 -13.41 18.18 -19.26
N GLU A 121 -12.31 18.90 -19.50
CA GLU A 121 -11.30 19.19 -18.48
C GLU A 121 -11.89 20.03 -17.33
N ILE A 122 -12.65 21.09 -17.67
CA ILE A 122 -13.33 21.95 -16.68
C ILE A 122 -14.36 21.13 -15.86
N VAL A 123 -15.14 20.28 -16.53
CA VAL A 123 -16.16 19.44 -15.90
C VAL A 123 -15.51 18.44 -14.94
N ILE A 124 -14.46 17.74 -15.37
CA ILE A 124 -13.73 16.77 -14.55
C ILE A 124 -13.13 17.46 -13.32
N GLN A 125 -12.44 18.59 -13.49
CA GLN A 125 -11.86 19.35 -12.37
C GLN A 125 -12.93 19.81 -11.38
N THR A 126 -14.05 20.30 -11.87
CA THR A 126 -15.15 20.78 -11.02
C THR A 126 -15.77 19.64 -10.22
N ILE A 127 -16.09 18.51 -10.87
CA ILE A 127 -16.64 17.33 -10.20
C ILE A 127 -15.64 16.80 -9.17
N ASN A 128 -14.36 16.68 -9.53
CA ASN A 128 -13.32 16.21 -8.60
C ASN A 128 -13.17 17.13 -7.39
N ASN A 129 -13.22 18.45 -7.57
CA ASN A 129 -13.17 19.41 -6.48
C ASN A 129 -14.37 19.27 -5.53
N ILE A 130 -15.58 19.08 -6.08
CA ILE A 130 -16.80 18.86 -5.28
C ILE A 130 -16.70 17.55 -4.49
N LEU A 131 -16.23 16.47 -5.12
CA LEU A 131 -16.07 15.17 -4.47
C LEU A 131 -15.01 15.23 -3.36
N ASN A 132 -13.86 15.86 -3.62
CA ASN A 132 -12.78 16.01 -2.64
C ASN A 132 -13.20 16.83 -1.42
N LYS A 133 -14.12 17.79 -1.56
CA LYS A 133 -14.68 18.54 -0.42
C LYS A 133 -15.65 17.72 0.43
N LYS A 134 -16.31 16.71 -0.15
CA LYS A 134 -17.30 15.87 0.54
C LYS A 134 -16.69 14.64 1.20
N GLU A 135 -15.67 14.06 0.58
CA GLU A 135 -14.99 12.88 1.10
C GLU A 135 -14.07 13.25 2.27
N LYS A 136 -14.38 12.75 3.48
CA LYS A 136 -13.53 12.95 4.64
C LYS A 136 -12.28 12.05 4.53
N PRO A 137 -11.07 12.55 4.86
CA PRO A 137 -9.88 11.72 4.89
C PRO A 137 -10.09 10.53 5.84
N SER A 138 -9.94 9.31 5.33
CA SER A 138 -9.97 8.12 6.18
C SER A 138 -8.64 7.97 6.89
N LEU A 139 -8.66 7.95 8.22
CA LEU A 139 -7.49 7.63 9.02
C LEU A 139 -7.19 6.14 8.86
N ILE A 140 -5.98 5.80 8.41
CA ILE A 140 -5.52 4.42 8.41
C ILE A 140 -5.20 4.05 9.87
N PRO A 141 -5.90 3.05 10.45
CA PRO A 141 -5.63 2.60 11.81
C PRO A 141 -4.15 2.24 12.00
N LYS A 142 -3.58 2.68 13.13
CA LYS A 142 -2.18 2.41 13.49
C LYS A 142 -2.12 1.45 14.67
N LEU A 143 -1.16 0.53 14.58
CA LEU A 143 -0.76 -0.28 15.71
C LEU A 143 0.11 0.56 16.65
N ASP A 144 0.08 0.19 17.93
CA ASP A 144 0.87 0.82 18.96
C ASP A 144 1.97 -0.15 19.36
N PHE A 145 3.21 0.26 19.16
CA PHE A 145 4.43 -0.50 19.44
C PHE A 145 5.45 0.40 20.15
N GLU A 146 4.99 1.36 20.95
CA GLU A 146 5.84 2.27 21.71
C GLU A 146 6.87 1.51 22.58
N TYR A 147 6.46 0.39 23.16
CA TYR A 147 7.30 -0.50 23.98
C TYR A 147 8.04 -1.58 23.18
N GLY A 148 8.12 -1.42 21.85
CA GLY A 148 8.76 -2.38 20.96
C GLY A 148 7.77 -3.30 20.23
N ILE A 149 8.31 -3.99 19.23
CA ILE A 149 7.55 -4.89 18.36
C ILE A 149 7.59 -6.29 18.97
N PRO A 150 6.44 -6.91 19.32
CA PRO A 150 6.42 -8.29 19.80
C PRO A 150 6.80 -9.29 18.70
N LYS A 151 7.20 -10.50 19.10
CA LYS A 151 7.69 -11.54 18.18
C LYS A 151 6.69 -11.91 17.09
N GLU A 152 5.40 -11.91 17.39
CA GLU A 152 4.30 -12.20 16.46
C GLU A 152 4.07 -11.08 15.41
N TYR A 153 4.72 -9.92 15.61
CA TYR A 153 4.67 -8.76 14.73
C TYR A 153 6.04 -8.43 14.13
N SER A 154 6.98 -9.39 14.18
CA SER A 154 8.32 -9.24 13.58
C SER A 154 8.25 -8.60 12.20
N THR A 155 9.05 -7.54 12.00
CA THR A 155 8.92 -6.66 10.85
C THR A 155 10.26 -6.48 10.16
N PHE A 156 10.24 -6.49 8.83
CA PHE A 156 11.38 -6.10 8.01
C PHE A 156 11.21 -4.67 7.47
N VAL A 157 12.24 -3.84 7.67
CA VAL A 157 12.46 -2.59 6.93
C VAL A 157 13.30 -2.94 5.71
N VAL A 158 12.75 -2.72 4.52
CA VAL A 158 13.42 -3.07 3.27
C VAL A 158 13.68 -1.86 2.39
N ILE A 159 14.84 -1.85 1.73
CA ILE A 159 15.14 -0.92 0.64
C ILE A 159 15.19 -1.72 -0.67
N PRO A 160 14.11 -1.71 -1.49
CA PRO A 160 14.10 -2.35 -2.80
C PRO A 160 14.64 -1.38 -3.87
N THR A 161 15.77 -1.72 -4.48
CA THR A 161 16.39 -0.83 -5.47
C THR A 161 17.28 -1.57 -6.45
N ILE A 162 17.40 -1.02 -7.66
CA ILE A 162 18.38 -1.48 -8.64
C ILE A 162 19.76 -1.09 -8.14
N VAL A 163 20.64 -2.07 -7.99
CA VAL A 163 22.04 -1.86 -7.63
C VAL A 163 22.91 -2.18 -8.84
N ASN A 164 23.77 -1.23 -9.20
CA ASN A 164 24.60 -1.26 -10.40
C ASN A 164 26.09 -1.08 -10.10
N SER A 165 26.44 -0.85 -8.84
CA SER A 165 27.83 -0.75 -8.39
C SER A 165 27.93 -1.13 -6.90
N LYS A 166 29.15 -1.41 -6.45
CA LYS A 166 29.47 -1.67 -5.05
C LYS A 166 29.29 -0.44 -4.16
N GLU A 167 29.61 0.75 -4.67
CA GLU A 167 29.51 2.01 -3.91
C GLU A 167 28.06 2.27 -3.52
N LYS A 168 27.13 1.96 -4.43
CA LYS A 168 25.69 2.08 -4.17
C LYS A 168 25.22 1.09 -3.11
N VAL A 169 25.74 -0.14 -3.10
CA VAL A 169 25.45 -1.12 -2.05
C VAL A 169 25.91 -0.59 -0.69
N GLN A 170 27.14 -0.10 -0.59
CA GLN A 170 27.70 0.48 0.63
C GLN A 170 26.88 1.67 1.15
N GLU A 171 26.50 2.60 0.27
CA GLU A 171 25.67 3.75 0.61
C GLU A 171 24.33 3.31 1.22
N LEU A 172 23.66 2.34 0.60
CA LEU A 172 22.35 1.86 1.02
C LEU A 172 22.41 1.04 2.31
N MET A 173 23.48 0.28 2.51
CA MET A 173 23.72 -0.45 3.76
C MET A 173 23.97 0.53 4.92
N LYS A 174 24.73 1.61 4.70
CA LYS A 174 24.87 2.70 5.67
C LYS A 174 23.53 3.38 5.98
N LYS A 175 22.66 3.51 4.98
CA LYS A 175 21.30 4.04 5.18
C LYS A 175 20.43 3.12 6.04
N LEU A 176 20.53 1.80 5.87
CA LEU A 176 19.88 0.84 6.76
C LEU A 176 20.39 0.95 8.20
N GLU A 177 21.69 1.16 8.39
CA GLU A 177 22.28 1.40 9.72
C GLU A 177 21.68 2.65 10.38
N VAL A 178 21.51 3.75 9.65
CA VAL A 178 20.81 4.94 10.17
C VAL A 178 19.38 4.62 10.60
N TYR A 179 18.63 3.84 9.80
CA TYR A 179 17.27 3.43 10.18
C TYR A 179 17.23 2.55 11.42
N TYR A 180 18.20 1.64 11.57
CA TYR A 180 18.36 0.82 12.77
C TYR A 180 18.65 1.68 14.01
N LEU A 181 19.59 2.63 13.92
CA LEU A 181 19.96 3.49 15.03
C LEU A 181 18.80 4.39 15.49
N ALA A 182 17.99 4.86 14.55
CA ALA A 182 16.80 5.65 14.84
C ALA A 182 15.63 4.81 15.40
N ASN A 183 15.59 3.51 15.10
CA ASN A 183 14.44 2.63 15.42
C ASN A 183 14.92 1.29 16.00
N LYS A 184 15.45 1.32 17.22
CA LYS A 184 15.92 0.10 17.88
C LYS A 184 14.73 -0.72 18.40
N SER A 185 14.58 -1.95 17.89
CA SER A 185 13.63 -2.92 18.43
C SER A 185 14.11 -4.35 18.22
N GLU A 186 13.79 -5.22 19.17
CA GLU A 186 14.22 -6.62 19.19
C GLU A 186 13.67 -7.42 17.99
N ASN A 187 12.45 -7.15 17.54
CA ASN A 187 11.83 -7.86 16.41
C ASN A 187 11.76 -7.02 15.12
N LEU A 188 12.63 -6.01 14.99
CA LEU A 188 12.82 -5.24 13.77
C LEU A 188 14.11 -5.66 13.06
N TYR A 189 13.98 -5.97 11.76
CA TYR A 189 15.03 -6.47 10.90
C TYR A 189 15.18 -5.56 9.67
N PHE A 190 16.35 -5.55 9.05
CA PHE A 190 16.69 -4.64 7.97
C PHE A 190 17.23 -5.44 6.79
N ALA A 191 16.73 -5.16 5.58
CA ALA A 191 17.22 -5.83 4.38
C ALA A 191 17.38 -4.88 3.18
N LEU A 192 18.52 -4.95 2.52
CA LEU A 192 18.70 -4.38 1.19
C LEU A 192 18.28 -5.43 0.17
N LEU A 193 17.25 -5.11 -0.61
CA LEU A 193 16.79 -5.95 -1.72
C LEU A 193 17.35 -5.35 -3.02
N GLY A 194 18.43 -5.96 -3.51
CA GLY A 194 19.09 -5.57 -4.74
C GLY A 194 18.40 -6.17 -5.96
N ASP A 195 17.91 -5.31 -6.84
CA ASP A 195 17.45 -5.66 -8.17
C ASP A 195 18.62 -5.54 -9.17
N CYS A 196 18.64 -6.41 -10.16
CA CYS A 196 19.66 -6.42 -11.20
C CYS A 196 19.37 -5.34 -12.26
N THR A 197 20.44 -4.81 -12.86
CA THR A 197 20.34 -3.96 -14.06
C THR A 197 19.87 -4.76 -15.27
N ALA A 198 19.37 -4.09 -16.31
CA ALA A 198 19.14 -4.76 -17.59
C ALA A 198 20.47 -5.19 -18.21
N GLY A 199 20.52 -6.38 -18.78
CA GLY A 199 21.73 -6.97 -19.38
C GLY A 199 21.41 -7.87 -20.57
N GLN A 200 22.43 -8.21 -21.34
CA GLN A 200 22.29 -9.13 -22.48
C GLN A 200 22.46 -10.59 -22.03
N LYS A 201 23.06 -10.81 -20.85
CA LYS A 201 23.25 -12.14 -20.28
C LYS A 201 22.45 -12.30 -19.01
N GLU A 202 22.12 -13.56 -18.71
CA GLU A 202 21.50 -13.94 -17.43
C GLU A 202 22.42 -13.66 -16.23
N ILE A 203 23.74 -13.75 -16.44
CA ILE A 203 24.77 -13.50 -15.45
C ILE A 203 25.75 -12.50 -16.04
N GLU A 204 25.95 -11.38 -15.33
CA GLU A 204 26.94 -10.35 -15.66
C GLU A 204 28.00 -10.30 -14.56
N LYS A 205 29.25 -10.00 -14.91
CA LYS A 205 30.37 -9.98 -13.94
C LYS A 205 30.15 -8.98 -12.80
N VAL A 206 29.48 -7.87 -13.08
CA VAL A 206 29.15 -6.82 -12.10
C VAL A 206 28.28 -7.37 -10.97
N ASP A 207 27.51 -8.43 -11.21
CA ASP A 207 26.64 -9.01 -10.19
C ASP A 207 27.44 -9.64 -9.06
N ASP A 208 28.54 -10.33 -9.38
CA ASP A 208 29.34 -11.04 -8.39
C ASP A 208 30.01 -10.05 -7.44
N GLU A 209 30.54 -8.93 -7.96
CA GLU A 209 31.10 -7.84 -7.15
C GLU A 209 30.03 -7.19 -6.24
N ILE A 210 28.83 -6.95 -6.77
CA ILE A 210 27.70 -6.43 -5.98
C ILE A 210 27.30 -7.40 -4.87
N ILE A 211 27.24 -8.69 -5.19
CA ILE A 211 26.86 -9.75 -4.26
C ILE A 211 27.87 -9.85 -3.12
N GLU A 212 29.16 -9.91 -3.46
CA GLU A 212 30.24 -10.02 -2.48
C GLU A 212 30.23 -8.86 -1.49
N VAL A 213 30.17 -7.62 -2.00
CA VAL A 213 30.12 -6.41 -1.18
C VAL A 213 28.85 -6.35 -0.32
N GLY A 214 27.70 -6.77 -0.86
CA GLY A 214 26.45 -6.82 -0.12
C GLY A 214 26.48 -7.81 1.06
N ILE A 215 27.07 -8.99 0.85
CA ILE A 215 27.27 -9.99 1.90
C ILE A 215 28.25 -9.45 2.95
N GLU A 216 29.36 -8.84 2.54
CA GLU A 216 30.37 -8.30 3.43
C GLU A 216 29.81 -7.19 4.32
N GLU A 217 29.12 -6.20 3.76
CA GLU A 217 28.53 -5.10 4.51
C GLU A 217 27.44 -5.59 5.49
N ALA A 218 26.63 -6.58 5.11
CA ALA A 218 25.67 -7.19 6.02
C ALA A 218 26.37 -7.87 7.20
N ARG A 219 27.43 -8.65 6.93
CA ARG A 219 28.23 -9.33 7.96
C ARG A 219 28.89 -8.31 8.90
N LYS A 220 29.48 -7.26 8.36
CA LYS A 220 30.13 -6.17 9.10
C LYS A 220 29.18 -5.47 10.06
N LEU A 221 27.98 -5.11 9.61
CA LEU A 221 26.96 -4.49 10.46
C LEU A 221 26.46 -5.46 11.55
N ASN A 222 26.18 -6.72 11.21
CA ASN A 222 25.75 -7.70 12.22
C ASN A 222 26.82 -7.96 13.29
N LYS A 223 28.11 -7.99 12.90
CA LYS A 223 29.24 -8.09 13.84
C LYS A 223 29.34 -6.84 14.72
N LYS A 224 29.19 -5.64 14.13
CA LYS A 224 29.26 -4.36 14.86
C LYS A 224 28.20 -4.25 15.96
N TYR A 225 27.02 -4.81 15.74
CA TYR A 225 25.88 -4.70 16.65
C TYR A 225 25.60 -5.99 17.45
N ASN A 226 26.58 -6.91 17.55
CA ASN A 226 26.51 -8.15 18.32
C ASN A 226 25.18 -8.89 18.15
N SER A 227 24.71 -9.02 16.91
CA SER A 227 23.52 -9.82 16.65
C SER A 227 23.86 -11.27 16.96
N ASN A 228 23.31 -11.83 18.05
CA ASN A 228 23.53 -13.22 18.41
C ASN A 228 23.06 -14.11 17.24
N PHE A 229 23.98 -14.90 16.69
CA PHE A 229 23.74 -15.72 15.50
C PHE A 229 23.17 -17.10 15.82
N GLU A 230 23.07 -17.46 17.10
CA GLU A 230 22.52 -18.75 17.50
C GLU A 230 21.00 -18.72 17.43
N ASN A 231 20.46 -19.31 16.36
CA ASN A 231 19.04 -19.59 16.15
C ASN A 231 18.13 -18.37 15.93
N GLU A 232 18.66 -17.25 15.44
CA GLU A 232 17.87 -16.06 15.07
C GLU A 232 18.26 -15.47 13.71
N ILE A 233 17.32 -14.76 13.08
CA ILE A 233 17.55 -14.05 11.82
C ILE A 233 18.51 -12.87 12.08
N PRO A 234 19.59 -12.69 11.28
CA PRO A 234 20.49 -11.55 11.46
C PRO A 234 19.76 -10.20 11.34
N LYS A 235 20.24 -9.17 12.05
CA LYS A 235 19.60 -7.84 12.03
C LYS A 235 19.66 -7.17 10.67
N PHE A 236 20.79 -7.29 9.98
CA PHE A 236 21.03 -6.71 8.67
C PHE A 236 21.17 -7.83 7.63
N ASN A 237 20.48 -7.69 6.52
CA ASN A 237 20.43 -8.70 5.47
C ASN A 237 20.61 -8.08 4.10
N PHE A 238 21.16 -8.88 3.19
CA PHE A 238 21.30 -8.54 1.79
C PHE A 238 20.71 -9.67 0.94
N LEU A 239 19.85 -9.29 0.01
CA LEU A 239 19.27 -10.20 -0.97
C LEU A 239 19.48 -9.62 -2.35
N TYR A 240 19.93 -10.46 -3.29
CA TYR A 240 20.15 -10.06 -4.66
C TYR A 240 19.39 -10.94 -5.63
N ARG A 241 18.65 -10.30 -6.53
CA ARG A 241 17.74 -10.97 -7.45
C ARG A 241 18.46 -11.60 -8.64
N LYS A 242 17.93 -12.72 -9.13
CA LYS A 242 18.34 -13.32 -10.41
C LYS A 242 17.78 -12.51 -11.60
N ARG A 243 18.54 -12.35 -12.69
CA ARG A 243 17.98 -11.84 -13.96
C ARG A 243 17.15 -12.92 -14.64
N THR A 244 16.08 -12.50 -15.32
CA THR A 244 15.23 -13.37 -16.14
C THR A 244 15.03 -12.77 -17.52
N TRP A 245 14.95 -13.61 -18.56
CA TRP A 245 14.68 -13.14 -19.92
C TRP A 245 13.30 -12.48 -20.01
N ASN A 246 13.24 -11.25 -20.51
CA ASN A 246 12.00 -10.55 -20.79
C ASN A 246 11.79 -10.41 -22.30
N LYS A 247 10.84 -11.17 -22.85
CA LYS A 247 10.51 -11.17 -24.28
C LYS A 247 10.07 -9.80 -24.81
N LYS A 248 9.42 -8.96 -23.98
CA LYS A 248 8.92 -7.64 -24.41
C LYS A 248 10.03 -6.60 -24.52
N GLU A 249 11.02 -6.69 -23.65
CA GLU A 249 12.15 -5.76 -23.57
C GLU A 249 13.40 -6.29 -24.30
N GLY A 250 13.37 -7.54 -24.79
CA GLY A 250 14.47 -8.15 -25.53
C GLY A 250 15.77 -8.29 -24.74
N CYS A 251 15.72 -8.32 -23.41
CA CYS A 251 16.90 -8.41 -22.55
C CYS A 251 16.63 -9.17 -21.23
N TYR A 252 17.70 -9.46 -20.50
CA TYR A 252 17.64 -10.05 -19.17
C TYR A 252 17.50 -8.96 -18.11
N LEU A 253 16.44 -9.01 -17.28
CA LEU A 253 16.22 -8.10 -16.16
C LEU A 253 15.37 -8.75 -15.06
N GLY A 254 15.24 -8.09 -13.91
CA GLY A 254 14.33 -8.50 -12.85
C GLY A 254 12.86 -8.39 -13.28
N TRP A 255 12.07 -9.44 -13.01
CA TRP A 255 10.63 -9.47 -13.31
C TRP A 255 9.84 -8.39 -12.53
N GLU A 256 9.18 -7.45 -13.20
CA GLU A 256 8.43 -6.33 -12.60
C GLU A 256 9.22 -5.52 -11.52
N ARG A 257 9.86 -4.41 -11.95
CA ARG A 257 10.71 -3.58 -11.09
C ARG A 257 10.03 -3.16 -9.78
N LYS A 258 10.75 -3.29 -8.66
CA LYS A 258 10.30 -3.05 -7.27
C LYS A 258 9.17 -3.97 -6.80
N ARG A 259 8.03 -4.04 -7.51
CA ARG A 259 6.86 -4.84 -7.10
C ARG A 259 7.17 -6.33 -7.11
N GLY A 260 7.74 -6.85 -8.19
CA GLY A 260 8.14 -8.25 -8.29
C GLY A 260 9.20 -8.63 -7.27
N LEU A 261 10.19 -7.77 -7.03
CA LEU A 261 11.22 -7.99 -6.00
C LEU A 261 10.62 -8.11 -4.59
N LEU A 262 9.66 -7.24 -4.25
CA LEU A 262 8.95 -7.29 -2.98
C LEU A 262 8.03 -8.50 -2.87
N CYS A 263 7.39 -8.91 -3.98
CA CYS A 263 6.58 -10.11 -4.04
C CYS A 263 7.43 -11.38 -3.84
N GLU A 264 8.60 -11.47 -4.47
CA GLU A 264 9.55 -12.58 -4.27
C GLU A 264 10.07 -12.62 -2.83
N PHE A 265 10.35 -11.47 -2.22
CA PHE A 265 10.73 -11.41 -0.82
C PHE A 265 9.60 -11.88 0.11
N ASN A 266 8.37 -11.44 -0.14
CA ASN A 266 7.20 -11.89 0.60
C ASN A 266 6.96 -13.40 0.44
N ASP A 267 7.10 -13.93 -0.77
CA ASP A 267 6.97 -15.37 -1.07
C ASP A 267 8.05 -16.19 -0.34
N PHE A 268 9.30 -15.70 -0.32
CA PHE A 268 10.37 -16.28 0.47
C PHE A 268 10.02 -16.32 1.97
N LEU A 269 9.52 -15.23 2.54
CA LEU A 269 9.24 -15.18 3.97
C LEU A 269 8.01 -16.00 4.39
N VAL A 270 7.01 -16.15 3.51
CA VAL A 270 5.77 -16.90 3.83
C VAL A 270 5.92 -18.39 3.50
N ASN A 271 6.48 -18.70 2.33
CA ASN A 271 6.51 -20.06 1.78
C ASN A 271 7.90 -20.70 1.84
N GLY A 272 8.95 -19.94 2.17
CA GLY A 272 10.33 -20.43 2.21
C GLY A 272 10.97 -20.63 0.83
N ILE A 273 10.32 -20.18 -0.25
CA ILE A 273 10.79 -20.39 -1.62
C ILE A 273 11.85 -19.33 -1.93
N ASN A 274 13.13 -19.72 -1.93
CA ASN A 274 14.23 -18.82 -2.27
C ASN A 274 14.45 -18.75 -3.79
N LYS A 275 14.03 -17.65 -4.41
CA LYS A 275 14.25 -17.34 -5.84
C LYS A 275 15.42 -16.38 -6.06
N PHE A 276 16.05 -15.90 -4.99
CA PHE A 276 17.15 -14.95 -5.06
C PHE A 276 18.44 -15.65 -5.46
N ARG A 277 19.30 -14.94 -6.20
CA ARG A 277 20.66 -15.40 -6.50
C ARG A 277 21.54 -15.40 -5.25
N THR A 278 21.29 -14.48 -4.32
CA THR A 278 21.93 -14.44 -3.01
C THR A 278 20.93 -14.03 -1.95
N ASN A 279 21.02 -14.66 -0.77
CA ASN A 279 20.15 -14.38 0.36
C ASN A 279 20.88 -14.66 1.68
N THR A 280 21.21 -13.62 2.44
CA THR A 280 21.93 -13.76 3.71
C THR A 280 21.06 -14.20 4.89
N ILE A 281 19.74 -14.31 4.71
CA ILE A 281 18.82 -14.79 5.76
C ILE A 281 19.00 -16.30 5.99
N VAL A 282 19.55 -17.02 5.01
CA VAL A 282 19.63 -18.49 5.00
C VAL A 282 20.87 -18.96 5.77
N GLY A 283 20.75 -18.97 7.10
CA GLY A 283 21.82 -19.37 8.02
C GLY A 283 21.34 -19.95 9.35
N GLY A 284 20.16 -20.60 9.39
CA GLY A 284 19.73 -21.41 10.55
C GLY A 284 18.28 -21.25 10.99
N CYS A 285 17.55 -20.23 10.53
CA CYS A 285 16.16 -20.04 10.95
C CYS A 285 15.22 -19.76 9.78
N ARG A 286 14.27 -20.68 9.58
CA ARG A 286 13.06 -20.37 8.82
C ARG A 286 12.37 -19.21 9.57
N PRO A 287 11.98 -18.10 8.93
CA PRO A 287 10.99 -17.23 9.53
C PRO A 287 9.78 -18.09 9.87
N ARG A 288 9.53 -18.33 11.17
CA ARG A 288 8.29 -18.99 11.62
C ARG A 288 7.16 -18.21 10.99
N ARG A 289 6.27 -18.92 10.26
CA ARG A 289 5.09 -18.36 9.58
C ARG A 289 4.58 -17.13 10.33
N PRO A 290 4.89 -15.91 9.86
CA PRO A 290 4.23 -14.75 10.41
C PRO A 290 2.79 -14.89 9.94
N ASP A 291 1.89 -14.94 10.90
CA ASP A 291 0.45 -15.09 10.69
C ASP A 291 -0.20 -13.85 10.03
N ARG A 292 0.60 -13.01 9.35
CA ARG A 292 0.26 -11.68 8.87
C ARG A 292 0.84 -11.37 7.48
N LYS A 293 0.05 -10.63 6.72
CA LYS A 293 0.45 -9.96 5.48
C LYS A 293 1.49 -8.88 5.77
N TYR A 294 2.57 -8.87 4.99
CA TYR A 294 3.56 -7.82 4.99
C TYR A 294 2.95 -6.51 4.48
N GLN A 295 3.00 -5.44 5.27
CA GLN A 295 2.63 -4.10 4.81
C GLN A 295 3.90 -3.38 4.36
N ILE A 296 4.14 -3.36 3.05
CA ILE A 296 5.24 -2.59 2.46
C ILE A 296 4.83 -1.11 2.53
N ARG A 297 5.39 -0.37 3.50
CA ARG A 297 5.20 1.08 3.59
C ARG A 297 6.29 1.80 2.81
N ASN A 298 5.91 2.47 1.72
CA ASN A 298 6.83 3.27 0.89
C ASN A 298 7.25 4.62 1.50
N ASN A 299 6.94 4.91 2.76
CA ASN A 299 7.40 6.13 3.43
C ASN A 299 7.40 5.93 4.95
N LEU A 300 8.54 5.53 5.51
CA LEU A 300 8.80 5.69 6.93
C LEU A 300 9.16 7.16 7.19
N ARG A 301 8.15 8.03 7.27
CA ARG A 301 8.25 9.24 8.11
C ARG A 301 7.71 8.85 9.48
N LEU A 302 8.57 8.26 10.30
CA LEU A 302 8.34 8.22 11.74
C LEU A 302 8.67 9.64 12.23
N ARG A 303 7.61 10.43 12.45
CA ARG A 303 7.75 11.67 13.22
C ARG A 303 7.66 11.28 14.69
N HIS A 304 8.63 11.78 15.46
CA HIS A 304 8.66 11.80 16.91
C HIS A 304 7.32 12.26 17.49
#